data_AF-A0AAE6MKW9-F1
#
_entry.id   AF-A0AAE6MKW9-F1
#
_cell.length_a   1.000
_cell.length_b   1.000
_cell.length_c   1.000
_cell.angle_alpha   90.00
_cell.angle_beta   90.00
_cell.angle_gamma   90.00
#
_symmetry.space_group_name_H-M   'P 1'
#
loop_
_entity.id
_entity.type
_entity.pdbx_description
1 polymer ?
#
loop_
_entity_poly.entity_id
_entity_poly.type
_entity_poly.pdbx_seq_one_letter_code
_entity_poly.pdbx_strand_id
1 'polypeptide(L)'
;MVKIKEGYVMNAREKMEFDRVNALPRKKDGRVDYYYKPQTKYPPRIYVYMHAEIWCDRNRRPMGLFHAIPFLTRPMNREEIEYHHFDIRLCYHQYEDWNKLIYAEEQEADELDKENPGSGAIFLDKLKSFRERCPIGKGVTYIPAVREEVPESEERVYMRELISNGQQYTVGQIGELLKQEQQGEKRPNILILLRELYKNKATGKTERLAITAEQIERKAFISQERTRRNTVRRVYKKNPLFALEEIRTKYPDYSEGMLPCDLMTGKIKVKKTKCKPVLDLRRCQLKKLTHKLLAGNLNARDYQNTCCRIVMLQNAHNLRLPIPLTVTLNRETLVYAFNWRTRETVVKSFVELANTQGMTHEELGRRYKDILSSNYSY
;
A
#
# COMPACT_ATOMS: atom_id res chain seq x y z
N MET A 1 -16.76 -40.53 25.33
CA MET A 1 -17.77 -41.50 24.87
C MET A 1 -19.00 -40.65 24.61
N VAL A 2 -19.58 -40.67 23.42
CA VAL A 2 -20.71 -39.76 23.10
C VAL A 2 -21.90 -40.17 23.98
N LYS A 3 -22.22 -39.38 25.00
CA LYS A 3 -23.36 -39.66 25.88
C LYS A 3 -24.64 -39.29 25.14
N ILE A 4 -25.45 -40.29 24.80
CA ILE A 4 -26.79 -40.08 24.23
C ILE A 4 -27.71 -39.63 25.37
N LYS A 5 -28.57 -38.65 25.10
CA LYS A 5 -29.56 -38.17 26.07
C LYS A 5 -30.49 -39.32 26.47
N GLU A 6 -30.69 -39.51 27.77
CA GLU A 6 -31.54 -40.58 28.30
C GLU A 6 -32.94 -40.53 27.66
N GLY A 7 -33.39 -41.67 27.12
CA GLY A 7 -34.69 -41.81 26.45
C GLY A 7 -34.73 -41.50 24.94
N TYR A 8 -33.62 -41.09 24.31
CA TYR A 8 -33.60 -40.88 22.85
C TYR A 8 -33.39 -42.19 22.08
N VAL A 9 -34.34 -42.51 21.20
CA VAL A 9 -34.28 -43.69 20.30
C VAL A 9 -33.85 -43.23 18.91
N MET A 10 -32.66 -43.65 18.47
CA MET A 10 -32.13 -43.35 17.14
C MET A 10 -32.87 -44.15 16.06
N ASN A 11 -33.16 -43.52 14.92
CA ASN A 11 -33.62 -44.25 13.74
C ASN A 11 -32.47 -45.07 13.11
N ALA A 12 -32.78 -46.03 12.22
CA ALA A 12 -31.77 -46.94 11.66
C ALA A 12 -30.62 -46.23 10.92
N ARG A 13 -30.92 -45.10 10.27
CA ARG A 13 -29.93 -44.27 9.56
C ARG A 13 -29.05 -43.50 10.54
N GLU A 14 -29.63 -42.95 11.60
CA GLU A 14 -28.94 -42.27 12.69
C GLU A 14 -28.05 -43.24 13.47
N LYS A 15 -28.52 -44.46 13.71
CA LYS A 15 -27.76 -45.52 14.37
C LYS A 15 -26.57 -45.97 13.53
N MET A 16 -26.77 -46.22 12.23
CA MET A 16 -25.66 -46.52 11.31
C MET A 16 -24.61 -45.41 11.27
N GLU A 17 -25.04 -44.16 11.21
CA GLU A 17 -24.13 -43.02 11.20
C GLU A 17 -23.43 -42.84 12.55
N PHE A 18 -24.15 -43.05 13.66
CA PHE A 18 -23.59 -43.06 15.01
C PHE A 18 -22.54 -44.16 15.18
N ASP A 19 -22.84 -45.39 14.75
CA ASP A 19 -21.93 -46.54 14.85
C ASP A 19 -20.69 -46.33 13.96
N ARG A 20 -20.87 -45.81 12.74
CA ARG A 20 -19.77 -45.40 11.85
C ARG A 20 -18.88 -44.35 12.53
N VAL A 21 -19.48 -43.34 13.15
CA VAL A 21 -18.80 -42.21 13.80
C VAL A 21 -18.11 -42.61 15.10
N ASN A 22 -18.71 -43.50 15.89
CA ASN A 22 -18.15 -44.03 17.13
C ASN A 22 -17.00 -45.01 16.85
N ALA A 23 -17.05 -45.70 15.70
CA ALA A 23 -15.97 -46.53 15.20
C ALA A 23 -14.78 -45.73 14.64
N LEU A 24 -14.98 -44.45 14.28
CA LEU A 24 -13.87 -43.59 13.89
C LEU A 24 -13.00 -43.28 15.12
N PRO A 25 -11.66 -43.38 15.01
CA PRO A 25 -10.77 -42.95 16.08
C PRO A 25 -11.11 -41.52 16.47
N ARG A 26 -11.21 -41.24 17.78
CA ARG A 26 -11.22 -39.86 18.24
C ARG A 26 -9.91 -39.24 17.78
N LYS A 27 -9.99 -38.17 16.98
CA LYS A 27 -8.82 -37.35 16.75
C LYS A 27 -8.38 -36.79 18.09
N LYS A 28 -7.14 -37.08 18.48
CA LYS A 28 -6.55 -36.55 19.70
C LYS A 28 -6.09 -35.11 19.47
N ASP A 29 -5.90 -34.73 18.21
CA ASP A 29 -5.18 -33.57 17.72
C ASP A 29 -5.94 -32.82 16.62
N GLY A 30 -5.88 -31.48 16.69
CA GLY A 30 -6.52 -30.56 15.74
C GLY A 30 -6.02 -29.12 15.93
N ARG A 31 -6.17 -28.29 14.89
CA ARG A 31 -5.75 -26.87 14.90
C ARG A 31 -6.97 -25.96 15.07
N VAL A 32 -6.89 -25.08 16.08
CA VAL A 32 -7.85 -24.01 16.34
C VAL A 32 -7.12 -22.68 16.34
N ASP A 33 -7.53 -21.74 15.51
CA ASP A 33 -6.91 -20.41 15.39
C ASP A 33 -7.81 -19.31 16.00
N TYR A 34 -7.26 -18.58 16.97
CA TYR A 34 -7.93 -17.42 17.58
C TYR A 34 -7.43 -16.12 16.95
N TYR A 35 -8.34 -15.30 16.45
CA TYR A 35 -8.00 -14.02 15.84
C TYR A 35 -8.87 -12.88 16.31
N TYR A 36 -8.21 -11.77 16.67
CA TYR A 36 -8.86 -10.51 16.94
C TYR A 36 -9.04 -9.71 15.65
N LYS A 37 -10.28 -9.32 15.36
CA LYS A 37 -10.60 -8.40 14.28
C LYS A 37 -10.91 -7.02 14.88
N PRO A 38 -10.06 -6.00 14.68
CA PRO A 38 -10.28 -4.66 15.19
C PRO A 38 -11.48 -4.01 14.50
N GLN A 39 -12.00 -2.94 15.11
CA GLN A 39 -13.15 -2.21 14.59
C GLN A 39 -12.89 -1.70 13.16
N THR A 40 -13.85 -1.93 12.28
CA THR A 40 -13.85 -1.41 10.91
C THR A 40 -15.23 -0.83 10.61
N LYS A 41 -15.95 -1.34 9.60
CA LYS A 41 -17.38 -1.07 9.39
C LYS A 41 -18.27 -1.78 10.42
N TYR A 42 -17.76 -2.85 11.04
CA TYR A 42 -18.44 -3.65 12.07
C TYR A 42 -17.70 -3.54 13.41
N PRO A 43 -18.38 -3.82 14.54
CA PRO A 43 -17.76 -3.84 15.87
C PRO A 43 -16.56 -4.80 15.93
N PRO A 44 -15.62 -4.58 16.85
CA PRO A 44 -14.53 -5.52 17.09
C PRO A 44 -15.08 -6.90 17.49
N ARG A 45 -14.45 -7.98 17.02
CA ARG A 45 -14.89 -9.37 17.27
C ARG A 45 -13.68 -10.30 17.41
N ILE A 46 -13.86 -11.40 18.15
CA ILE A 46 -12.93 -12.53 18.11
C ILE A 46 -13.51 -13.60 17.19
N TYR A 47 -12.68 -14.12 16.30
CA TYR A 47 -12.98 -15.28 15.47
C TYR A 47 -12.20 -16.47 16.01
N VAL A 48 -12.88 -17.59 16.18
CA VAL A 48 -12.27 -18.87 16.54
C VAL A 48 -12.47 -19.79 15.35
N TYR A 49 -11.41 -20.07 14.59
CA TYR A 49 -11.47 -20.97 13.43
C TYR A 49 -11.07 -22.38 13.82
N MET A 50 -11.81 -23.36 13.36
CA MET A 50 -11.57 -24.77 13.61
C MET A 50 -11.47 -25.51 12.28
N HIS A 51 -10.42 -26.30 12.13
CA HIS A 51 -10.24 -27.15 10.95
C HIS A 51 -11.02 -28.46 11.12
N ALA A 52 -11.91 -28.77 10.17
CA ALA A 52 -12.68 -30.03 10.13
C ALA A 52 -12.38 -30.80 8.83
N GLU A 53 -12.48 -32.14 8.87
CA GLU A 53 -12.33 -32.95 7.64
C GLU A 53 -13.54 -32.82 6.72
N ILE A 54 -14.74 -32.67 7.29
CA ILE A 54 -16.00 -32.45 6.57
C ILE A 54 -16.87 -31.43 7.32
N TRP A 55 -17.62 -30.62 6.56
CA TRP A 55 -18.50 -29.56 7.07
C TRP A 55 -19.55 -30.04 8.08
N CYS A 56 -19.94 -31.32 8.01
CA CYS A 56 -20.98 -31.92 8.85
C CYS A 56 -20.52 -32.27 10.28
N ASP A 57 -19.20 -32.40 10.50
CA ASP A 57 -18.62 -32.72 11.81
C ASP A 57 -18.57 -31.50 12.77
N ARG A 58 -18.89 -30.31 12.22
CA ARG A 58 -18.81 -28.96 12.80
C ARG A 58 -19.50 -28.75 14.16
N ASN A 59 -20.55 -29.49 14.48
CA ASN A 59 -21.39 -29.22 15.68
C ASN A 59 -21.52 -30.43 16.62
N ARG A 60 -20.87 -31.57 16.34
CA ARG A 60 -21.25 -32.87 16.94
C ARG A 60 -20.11 -33.66 17.57
N ARG A 61 -18.89 -33.18 17.47
CA ARG A 61 -17.77 -33.69 18.27
C ARG A 61 -17.32 -32.53 19.16
N PRO A 62 -17.20 -32.71 20.49
CA PRO A 62 -16.36 -31.82 21.27
C PRO A 62 -14.97 -32.01 20.68
N MET A 63 -14.62 -31.14 19.74
CA MET A 63 -13.24 -30.94 19.34
C MET A 63 -12.61 -30.40 20.60
N GLY A 64 -12.08 -31.31 21.40
CA GLY A 64 -11.27 -30.94 22.53
C GLY A 64 -10.23 -29.98 21.98
N LEU A 65 -10.15 -28.82 22.58
CA LEU A 65 -9.10 -27.81 22.40
C LEU A 65 -7.71 -28.33 22.81
N PHE A 66 -7.57 -29.66 22.82
CA PHE A 66 -6.58 -30.46 23.50
C PHE A 66 -5.16 -30.24 23.00
N HIS A 67 -5.04 -29.81 21.73
CA HIS A 67 -3.77 -29.46 21.10
C HIS A 67 -3.83 -28.13 20.34
N ALA A 68 -4.70 -27.20 20.75
CA ALA A 68 -4.85 -25.91 20.08
C ALA A 68 -3.59 -25.03 20.22
N ILE A 69 -2.83 -24.89 19.14
CA ILE A 69 -1.90 -23.78 18.89
C ILE A 69 -2.17 -23.33 17.45
N PRO A 70 -2.63 -22.08 17.21
CA PRO A 70 -2.01 -20.85 17.66
C PRO A 70 -2.93 -19.82 18.33
N PHE A 71 -2.23 -18.95 19.05
CA PHE A 71 -2.73 -17.99 20.00
C PHE A 71 -2.82 -16.58 19.40
N LEU A 72 -3.63 -15.70 20.01
CA LEU A 72 -3.78 -14.28 19.67
C LEU A 72 -2.44 -13.54 19.80
N THR A 73 -1.54 -13.62 18.82
CA THR A 73 -0.29 -12.83 18.83
C THR A 73 -0.44 -11.52 18.07
N ARG A 74 -1.39 -11.45 17.12
CA ARG A 74 -1.61 -10.29 16.25
C ARG A 74 -3.04 -10.21 15.72
N PRO A 75 -3.50 -9.03 15.27
CA PRO A 75 -4.74 -8.87 14.50
C PRO A 75 -4.72 -9.70 13.21
N MET A 76 -5.91 -10.16 12.79
CA MET A 76 -6.09 -10.90 11.55
C MET A 76 -5.74 -10.05 10.32
N ASN A 77 -4.94 -10.59 9.40
CA ASN A 77 -4.60 -9.91 8.15
C ASN A 77 -5.65 -10.17 7.04
N ARG A 78 -5.58 -9.44 5.93
CA ARG A 78 -6.56 -9.55 4.84
C ARG A 78 -6.51 -10.91 4.10
N GLU A 79 -5.32 -11.46 3.93
CA GLU A 79 -5.10 -12.73 3.21
C GLU A 79 -5.65 -13.91 4.01
N GLU A 80 -5.53 -13.86 5.34
CA GLU A 80 -6.15 -14.81 6.29
C GLU A 80 -7.66 -14.69 6.26
N ILE A 81 -8.21 -13.47 6.22
CA ILE A 81 -9.67 -13.28 6.07
C ILE A 81 -10.15 -13.95 4.78
N GLU A 82 -9.46 -13.76 3.66
CA GLU A 82 -9.82 -14.35 2.37
C GLU A 82 -9.67 -15.88 2.41
N TYR A 83 -8.53 -16.41 2.89
CA TYR A 83 -8.32 -17.85 3.07
C TYR A 83 -9.41 -18.50 3.93
N HIS A 84 -9.71 -17.91 5.08
CA HIS A 84 -10.65 -18.48 6.03
C HIS A 84 -12.14 -18.29 5.66
N HIS A 85 -12.47 -17.36 4.74
CA HIS A 85 -13.84 -17.20 4.23
C HIS A 85 -14.18 -18.17 3.10
N PHE A 86 -13.17 -18.66 2.37
CA PHE A 86 -13.38 -19.46 1.15
C PHE A 86 -12.95 -20.93 1.26
N ASP A 87 -12.31 -21.33 2.36
CA ASP A 87 -12.00 -22.74 2.62
C ASP A 87 -13.22 -23.46 3.21
N ILE A 88 -13.77 -24.40 2.43
CA ILE A 88 -14.92 -25.22 2.78
C ILE A 88 -14.66 -26.18 3.97
N ARG A 89 -13.41 -26.32 4.40
CA ARG A 89 -12.97 -27.16 5.53
C ARG A 89 -12.79 -26.37 6.82
N LEU A 90 -12.89 -25.04 6.78
CA LEU A 90 -12.75 -24.15 7.92
C LEU A 90 -14.13 -23.68 8.43
N CYS A 91 -14.35 -23.85 9.73
CA CYS A 91 -15.52 -23.33 10.43
C CYS A 91 -15.10 -22.25 11.41
N TYR A 92 -15.97 -21.29 11.72
CA TYR A 92 -15.67 -20.28 12.73
C TYR A 92 -16.82 -19.95 13.67
N HIS A 93 -16.48 -19.61 14.91
CA HIS A 93 -17.35 -18.92 15.85
C HIS A 93 -16.95 -17.45 15.96
N GLN A 94 -17.94 -16.58 16.12
CA GLN A 94 -17.72 -15.15 16.35
C GLN A 94 -18.17 -14.79 17.75
N TYR A 95 -17.28 -14.17 18.51
CA TYR A 95 -17.58 -13.66 19.84
C TYR A 95 -17.49 -12.14 19.84
N GLU A 96 -18.58 -11.51 20.26
CA GLU A 96 -18.69 -10.06 20.47
C GLU A 96 -18.49 -9.67 21.94
N ASP A 97 -18.22 -10.66 22.80
CA ASP A 97 -18.02 -10.49 24.24
C ASP A 97 -16.99 -11.50 24.74
N TRP A 98 -15.98 -11.00 25.45
CA TRP A 98 -14.96 -11.80 26.11
C TRP A 98 -15.54 -12.77 27.13
N ASN A 99 -16.58 -12.38 27.86
CA ASN A 99 -17.16 -13.25 28.88
C ASN A 99 -17.82 -14.49 28.27
N LYS A 100 -18.44 -14.34 27.09
CA LYS A 100 -19.05 -15.46 26.34
C LYS A 100 -18.00 -16.43 25.80
N LEU A 101 -16.86 -15.90 25.35
CA LEU A 101 -15.73 -16.72 24.92
C LEU A 101 -15.14 -17.47 26.12
N ILE A 102 -14.80 -16.77 27.19
CA ILE A 102 -14.20 -17.36 28.40
C ILE A 102 -15.09 -18.46 28.97
N TYR A 103 -16.41 -18.23 29.08
CA TYR A 103 -17.35 -19.24 29.57
C TYR A 103 -17.37 -20.51 28.71
N ALA A 104 -17.29 -20.37 27.38
CA ALA A 104 -17.24 -21.51 26.48
C ALA A 104 -15.93 -22.31 26.61
N GLU A 105 -14.83 -21.61 26.86
CA GLU A 105 -13.47 -22.17 26.94
C GLU A 105 -13.16 -22.77 28.33
N GLU A 106 -13.84 -22.32 29.39
CA GLU A 106 -13.68 -22.84 30.76
C GLU A 106 -14.06 -24.32 30.87
N GLN A 107 -15.15 -24.73 30.23
CA GLN A 107 -15.59 -26.14 30.22
C GLN A 107 -14.56 -27.07 29.56
N GLU A 108 -13.81 -26.56 28.59
CA GLU A 108 -12.83 -27.33 27.82
C GLU A 108 -11.48 -27.36 28.54
N ALA A 109 -11.11 -26.29 29.23
CA ALA A 109 -9.95 -26.25 30.13
C ALA A 109 -10.07 -27.24 31.30
N ASP A 110 -11.28 -27.42 31.86
CA ASP A 110 -11.51 -28.41 32.91
C ASP A 110 -11.30 -29.85 32.43
N GLU A 111 -11.60 -30.13 31.16
CA GLU A 111 -11.30 -31.44 30.56
C GLU A 111 -9.80 -31.58 30.21
N LEU A 112 -9.13 -30.49 29.82
CA LEU A 112 -7.68 -30.44 29.60
C LEU A 112 -6.89 -30.86 30.84
N ASP A 113 -7.26 -30.32 31.99
CA ASP A 113 -6.59 -30.58 33.25
C ASP A 113 -6.79 -32.01 33.76
N LYS A 114 -7.80 -32.74 33.27
CA LYS A 114 -8.00 -34.16 33.60
C LYS A 114 -7.02 -35.09 32.88
N GLU A 115 -6.59 -34.78 31.65
CA GLU A 115 -5.59 -35.60 30.95
C GLU A 115 -4.16 -35.08 31.15
N ASN A 116 -3.97 -33.76 31.23
CA ASN A 116 -2.67 -33.14 31.52
C ASN A 116 -2.84 -32.01 32.56
N PRO A 117 -2.64 -32.32 33.85
CA PRO A 117 -2.87 -31.37 34.95
C PRO A 117 -2.16 -30.03 34.77
N GLY A 118 -2.92 -28.94 34.83
CA GLY A 118 -2.44 -27.56 34.76
C GLY A 118 -2.41 -26.97 33.35
N SER A 119 -2.59 -27.77 32.29
CA SER A 119 -2.59 -27.28 30.91
C SER A 119 -3.81 -26.41 30.56
N GLY A 120 -4.98 -26.76 31.08
CA GLY A 120 -6.22 -26.00 30.93
C GLY A 120 -6.19 -24.68 31.69
N ALA A 121 -5.75 -24.71 32.95
CA ALA A 121 -5.55 -23.51 33.76
C ALA A 121 -4.58 -22.51 33.09
N ILE A 122 -3.43 -22.99 32.58
CA ILE A 122 -2.46 -22.14 31.87
C ILE A 122 -3.09 -21.53 30.61
N PHE A 123 -3.88 -22.30 29.86
CA PHE A 123 -4.59 -21.80 28.68
C PHE A 123 -5.58 -20.69 29.02
N LEU A 124 -6.40 -20.88 30.06
CA LEU A 124 -7.38 -19.87 30.50
C LEU A 124 -6.72 -18.59 30.99
N ASP A 125 -5.64 -18.68 31.77
CA ASP A 125 -4.89 -17.51 32.22
C ASP A 125 -4.31 -16.73 31.05
N LYS A 126 -3.77 -17.46 30.06
CA LYS A 126 -3.29 -16.87 28.82
C LYS A 126 -4.43 -16.17 28.10
N LEU A 127 -5.59 -16.81 27.91
CA LEU A 127 -6.75 -16.23 27.23
C LEU A 127 -7.27 -14.97 27.95
N LYS A 128 -7.39 -15.03 29.28
CA LYS A 128 -7.85 -13.91 30.14
C LYS A 128 -6.89 -12.71 30.04
N SER A 129 -5.59 -12.93 29.90
CA SER A 129 -4.60 -11.85 29.72
C SER A 129 -4.78 -11.01 28.44
N PHE A 130 -5.49 -11.53 27.42
CA PHE A 130 -5.74 -10.79 26.17
C PHE A 130 -6.95 -9.87 26.24
N ARG A 131 -7.78 -10.02 27.27
CA ARG A 131 -8.95 -9.17 27.50
C ARG A 131 -8.57 -7.69 27.58
N GLU A 132 -7.44 -7.38 28.20
CA GLU A 132 -6.93 -6.00 28.33
C GLU A 132 -6.25 -5.51 27.04
N ARG A 133 -5.56 -6.40 26.33
CA ARG A 133 -4.81 -6.07 25.10
C ARG A 133 -5.71 -5.90 23.87
N CYS A 134 -6.88 -6.54 23.86
CA CYS A 134 -7.81 -6.56 22.73
C CYS A 134 -9.24 -6.22 23.22
N PRO A 135 -9.52 -4.94 23.52
CA PRO A 135 -10.83 -4.55 24.06
C PRO A 135 -11.95 -4.76 23.04
N ILE A 136 -12.99 -5.48 23.44
CA ILE A 136 -14.23 -5.66 22.69
C ILE A 136 -15.36 -4.93 23.42
N GLY A 137 -16.18 -4.18 22.70
CA GLY A 137 -17.36 -3.51 23.26
C GLY A 137 -17.11 -2.24 24.08
N LYS A 138 -15.86 -1.86 24.35
CA LYS A 138 -15.54 -0.52 24.87
C LYS A 138 -15.03 0.35 23.72
N GLY A 139 -15.78 1.40 23.39
CA GLY A 139 -15.31 2.44 22.49
C GLY A 139 -14.00 2.99 23.03
N VAL A 140 -12.90 2.73 22.34
CA VAL A 140 -11.60 3.28 22.73
C VAL A 140 -11.60 4.73 22.26
N THR A 141 -11.99 5.64 23.14
CA THR A 141 -11.56 7.02 23.06
C THR A 141 -10.05 7.01 23.13
N TYR A 142 -9.40 7.43 22.04
CA TYR A 142 -7.99 7.75 22.05
C TYR A 142 -7.76 8.83 23.10
N ILE A 143 -7.18 8.46 24.25
CA ILE A 143 -6.65 9.43 25.20
C ILE A 143 -5.19 9.64 24.80
N PRO A 144 -4.80 10.82 24.28
CA PRO A 144 -3.40 11.13 24.09
C PRO A 144 -2.70 11.02 25.43
N ALA A 145 -1.54 10.36 25.46
CA ALA A 145 -0.66 10.39 26.62
C ALA A 145 -0.42 11.85 27.00
N VAL A 146 -0.81 12.22 28.22
CA VAL A 146 -0.42 13.48 28.84
C VAL A 146 1.10 13.45 28.94
N ARG A 147 1.76 14.34 28.20
CA ARG A 147 3.20 14.60 28.39
C ARG A 147 3.34 15.13 29.81
N GLU A 148 4.08 14.40 30.64
CA GLU A 148 4.63 14.99 31.86
C GLU A 148 5.48 16.21 31.45
N GLU A 149 5.24 17.34 32.11
CA GLU A 149 6.02 18.55 31.94
C GLU A 149 7.45 18.31 32.43
N VAL A 150 8.32 17.90 31.51
CA VAL A 150 9.76 17.91 31.72
C VAL A 150 10.18 19.38 31.89
N PRO A 151 11.02 19.72 32.88
CA PRO A 151 11.53 21.09 33.07
C PRO A 151 12.13 21.64 31.77
N GLU A 152 12.04 22.96 31.57
CA GLU A 152 12.54 23.63 30.35
C GLU A 152 14.01 23.27 30.09
N SER A 153 14.25 22.32 29.19
CA SER A 153 15.61 21.96 28.75
C SER A 153 16.30 23.20 28.15
N GLU A 154 17.59 23.37 28.38
CA GLU A 154 18.43 24.41 27.77
C GLU A 154 18.23 24.53 26.24
N GLU A 155 17.93 23.42 25.56
CA GLU A 155 17.57 23.37 24.14
C GLU A 155 16.34 24.24 23.79
N ARG A 156 15.32 24.28 24.64
CA ARG A 156 14.09 25.08 24.43
C ARG A 156 14.31 26.56 24.66
N VAL A 157 15.27 26.92 25.53
CA VAL A 157 15.69 28.31 25.74
C VAL A 157 16.46 28.78 24.51
N TYR A 158 17.46 28.01 24.08
CA TYR A 158 18.26 28.32 22.88
C TYR A 158 17.41 28.35 21.59
N MET A 159 16.43 27.46 21.46
CA MET A 159 15.49 27.48 20.33
C MET A 159 14.65 28.77 20.30
N ARG A 160 14.16 29.24 21.45
CA ARG A 160 13.42 30.51 21.56
C ARG A 160 14.30 31.70 21.22
N GLU A 161 15.55 31.72 21.67
CA GLU A 161 16.52 32.76 21.31
C GLU A 161 16.78 32.82 19.80
N LEU A 162 16.96 31.66 19.15
CA LEU A 162 17.13 31.59 17.70
C LEU A 162 15.87 31.98 16.91
N ILE A 163 14.68 31.71 17.43
CA ILE A 163 13.43 32.16 16.79
C ILE A 163 13.29 33.69 16.88
N SER A 164 13.58 34.26 18.06
CA SER A 164 13.46 35.70 18.32
C SER A 164 14.55 36.53 17.62
N ASN A 165 15.80 36.08 17.70
CA ASN A 165 16.97 36.86 17.28
C ASN A 165 17.59 36.35 15.98
N GLY A 166 17.21 35.16 15.49
CA GLY A 166 17.85 34.51 14.35
C GLY A 166 17.78 35.27 13.03
N GLN A 167 16.83 36.21 12.91
CA GLN A 167 16.72 37.09 11.74
C GLN A 167 17.79 38.18 11.69
N GLN A 168 18.45 38.49 12.82
CA GLN A 168 19.51 39.49 12.92
C GLN A 168 20.86 38.92 12.47
N TYR A 169 21.03 37.60 12.46
CA TYR A 169 22.24 36.96 11.97
C TYR A 169 22.39 37.09 10.45
N THR A 170 23.64 37.25 10.03
CA THR A 170 24.05 37.18 8.63
C THR A 170 24.05 35.73 8.12
N VAL A 171 24.02 35.54 6.79
CA VAL A 171 24.09 34.21 6.17
C VAL A 171 25.36 33.45 6.60
N GLY A 172 26.49 34.15 6.72
CA GLY A 172 27.76 33.59 7.17
C GLY A 172 27.69 33.07 8.62
N GLN A 173 27.15 33.87 9.53
CA GLN A 173 26.97 33.50 10.94
C GLN A 173 26.02 32.31 11.11
N ILE A 174 24.91 32.27 10.36
CA ILE A 174 23.99 31.12 10.37
C ILE A 174 24.70 29.87 9.83
N GLY A 175 25.54 30.01 8.81
CA GLY A 175 26.35 28.91 8.27
C GLY A 175 27.36 28.35 9.26
N GLU A 176 28.01 29.20 10.05
CA GLU A 176 28.94 28.80 11.12
C GLU A 176 28.22 28.07 12.26
N LEU A 177 27.11 28.62 12.75
CA LEU A 177 26.27 27.97 13.77
C LEU A 177 25.78 26.60 13.30
N LEU A 178 25.38 26.50 12.02
CA LEU A 178 24.94 25.24 11.42
C LEU A 178 26.07 24.21 11.30
N LYS A 179 27.32 24.66 11.08
CA LYS A 179 28.51 23.80 11.08
C LYS A 179 28.87 23.33 12.48
N GLN A 180 28.84 24.25 13.46
CA GLN A 180 29.11 23.94 14.88
C GLN A 180 28.10 22.94 15.41
N GLU A 181 26.81 23.14 15.18
CA GLU A 181 25.75 22.24 15.64
C GLU A 181 25.82 20.86 14.92
N GLN A 182 26.27 20.81 13.66
CA GLN A 182 26.49 19.55 12.96
C GLN A 182 27.70 18.76 13.46
N GLN A 183 28.71 19.44 13.99
CA GLN A 183 29.92 18.80 14.54
C GLN A 183 29.78 18.46 16.03
N GLY A 184 29.02 19.27 16.78
CA GLY A 184 28.76 19.12 18.22
C GLY A 184 27.53 18.26 18.54
N GLU A 185 26.57 18.86 19.26
CA GLU A 185 25.44 18.16 19.89
C GLU A 185 24.39 17.60 18.93
N LYS A 186 24.35 18.10 17.68
CA LYS A 186 23.45 17.61 16.61
C LYS A 186 21.98 17.64 17.01
N ARG A 187 21.55 18.67 17.75
CA ARG A 187 20.17 18.80 18.22
C ARG A 187 19.22 19.00 17.03
N PRO A 188 18.23 18.12 16.82
CA PRO A 188 17.45 18.10 15.59
C PRO A 188 16.54 19.32 15.44
N ASN A 189 16.02 19.87 16.54
CA ASN A 189 15.21 21.08 16.49
C ASN A 189 16.02 22.29 16.01
N ILE A 190 17.20 22.48 16.60
CA ILE A 190 18.13 23.56 16.28
C ILE A 190 18.63 23.45 14.83
N LEU A 191 19.02 22.25 14.38
CA LEU A 191 19.46 22.02 13.00
C LEU A 191 18.38 22.32 11.96
N ILE A 192 17.11 21.99 12.25
CA ILE A 192 16.00 22.30 11.35
C ILE A 192 15.75 23.80 11.31
N LEU A 193 15.75 24.47 12.48
CA LEU A 193 15.58 25.91 12.58
C LEU A 193 16.66 26.69 11.83
N LEU A 194 17.94 26.34 12.03
CA LEU A 194 19.06 26.99 11.33
C LEU A 194 19.01 26.79 9.81
N ARG A 195 18.57 25.61 9.34
CA ARG A 195 18.38 25.36 7.89
C ARG A 195 17.28 26.22 7.30
N GLU A 196 16.20 26.44 8.03
CA GLU A 196 15.09 27.30 7.57
C GLU A 196 15.49 28.78 7.56
N LEU A 197 16.21 29.23 8.59
CA LEU A 197 16.82 30.56 8.65
C LEU A 197 17.78 30.80 7.48
N TYR A 198 18.69 29.85 7.22
CA TYR A 198 19.66 29.93 6.12
C TYR A 198 18.96 30.01 4.76
N LYS A 199 17.99 29.12 4.50
CA LYS A 199 17.25 29.09 3.24
C LYS A 199 16.50 30.39 2.99
N ASN A 200 15.83 30.92 4.01
CA ASN A 200 15.08 32.17 3.90
C ASN A 200 16.03 33.31 3.49
N LYS A 201 17.12 33.52 4.25
CA LYS A 201 18.10 34.57 3.99
C LYS A 201 18.79 34.43 2.63
N ALA A 202 19.15 33.20 2.22
CA ALA A 202 19.75 32.93 0.91
C ALA A 202 18.79 33.22 -0.26
N THR A 203 17.47 33.14 -0.05
CA THR A 203 16.46 33.45 -1.08
C THR A 203 15.99 34.90 -1.08
N GLY A 204 16.51 35.75 -0.19
CA GLY A 204 16.20 37.19 -0.14
C GLY A 204 14.75 37.52 0.28
N LYS A 205 14.02 36.57 0.88
CA LYS A 205 12.64 36.79 1.33
C LYS A 205 12.65 37.52 2.68
N THR A 206 12.45 38.84 2.66
CA THR A 206 12.51 39.70 3.86
C THR A 206 11.34 39.54 4.83
N GLU A 207 10.35 38.71 4.51
CA GLU A 207 9.20 38.46 5.39
C GLU A 207 9.67 37.77 6.68
N ARG A 208 9.28 38.34 7.83
CA ARG A 208 9.50 37.75 9.15
C ARG A 208 9.05 36.29 9.10
N LEU A 209 9.98 35.38 9.38
CA LEU A 209 9.68 33.95 9.49
C LEU A 209 8.59 33.76 10.55
N ALA A 210 7.37 33.43 10.12
CA ALA A 210 6.32 32.92 10.98
C ALA A 210 6.61 31.44 11.35
N ILE A 211 7.84 31.14 11.75
CA ILE A 211 8.23 29.82 12.25
C ILE A 211 7.87 29.81 13.73
N THR A 212 6.86 29.02 14.09
CA THR A 212 6.53 28.77 15.49
C THR A 212 7.35 27.59 16.03
N ALA A 213 7.64 27.60 17.33
CA ALA A 213 8.35 26.51 17.99
C ALA A 213 7.66 25.15 17.75
N GLU A 214 6.32 25.13 17.79
CA GLU A 214 5.51 23.94 17.51
C GLU A 214 5.74 23.35 16.11
N GLN A 215 5.91 24.20 15.09
CA GLN A 215 6.19 23.74 13.72
C GLN A 215 7.56 23.08 13.62
N ILE A 216 8.56 23.61 14.33
CA ILE A 216 9.91 23.05 14.38
C ILE A 216 9.91 21.73 15.15
N GLU A 217 9.31 21.69 16.33
CA GLU A 217 9.17 20.46 17.13
C GLU A 217 8.46 19.37 16.32
N ARG A 218 7.39 19.71 15.60
CA ARG A 218 6.68 18.78 14.71
C ARG A 218 7.57 18.26 13.59
N LYS A 219 8.37 19.13 12.94
CA LYS A 219 9.31 18.73 11.88
C LYS A 219 10.41 17.83 12.42
N ALA A 220 10.95 18.14 13.60
CA ALA A 220 11.96 17.33 14.26
C ALA A 220 11.42 15.96 14.64
N PHE A 221 10.22 15.91 15.21
CA PHE A 221 9.52 14.66 15.53
C PHE A 221 9.37 13.76 14.28
N ILE A 222 8.85 14.31 13.18
CA ILE A 222 8.69 13.57 11.91
C ILE A 222 10.05 13.09 11.38
N SER A 223 11.10 13.90 11.49
CA SER A 223 12.45 13.56 11.06
C SER A 223 13.05 12.40 11.87
N GLN A 224 12.89 12.44 13.20
CA GLN A 224 13.31 11.38 14.11
C GLN A 224 12.54 10.09 13.84
N GLU A 225 11.21 10.16 13.68
CA GLU A 225 10.38 9.02 13.31
C GLU A 225 10.85 8.37 12.00
N ARG A 226 11.13 9.17 10.98
CA ARG A 226 11.60 8.66 9.68
C ARG A 226 12.95 7.97 9.81
N THR A 227 13.86 8.54 10.62
CA THR A 227 15.19 7.97 10.87
C THR A 227 15.08 6.64 11.63
N ARG A 228 14.22 6.58 12.65
CA ARG A 228 13.87 5.36 13.38
C ARG A 228 13.33 4.29 12.43
N ARG A 229 12.27 4.59 11.67
CA ARG A 229 11.66 3.66 10.69
C ARG A 229 12.67 3.11 9.69
N ASN A 230 13.56 3.96 9.16
CA ASN A 230 14.58 3.53 8.21
C ASN A 230 15.63 2.60 8.86
N THR A 231 16.03 2.89 10.10
CA THR A 231 16.95 2.05 10.86
C THR A 231 16.33 0.69 11.14
N VAL A 232 15.09 0.68 11.67
CA VAL A 232 14.30 -0.53 11.95
C VAL A 232 14.19 -1.40 10.70
N ARG A 233 13.78 -0.83 9.55
CA ARG A 233 13.67 -1.57 8.29
C ARG A 233 15.00 -2.16 7.82
N ARG A 234 16.10 -1.45 8.03
CA ARG A 234 17.43 -1.91 7.63
C ARG A 234 17.90 -3.07 8.50
N VAL A 235 17.76 -2.91 9.82
CA VAL A 235 18.11 -3.94 10.81
C VAL A 235 17.26 -5.19 10.56
N TYR A 236 15.94 -5.04 10.47
CA TYR A 236 15.02 -6.15 10.22
C TYR A 236 15.31 -6.87 8.90
N LYS A 237 15.65 -6.14 7.83
CA LYS A 237 16.05 -6.75 6.55
C LYS A 237 17.34 -7.56 6.66
N LYS A 238 18.30 -7.13 7.50
CA LYS A 238 19.60 -7.78 7.66
C LYS A 238 19.51 -8.99 8.61
N ASN A 239 18.78 -8.85 9.72
CA ASN A 239 18.68 -9.85 10.77
C ASN A 239 17.29 -9.81 11.42
N PRO A 240 16.29 -10.54 10.86
CA PRO A 240 14.92 -10.51 11.37
C PRO A 240 14.77 -11.09 12.78
N LEU A 241 15.55 -12.12 13.13
CA LEU A 241 15.40 -12.87 14.38
C LEU A 241 15.80 -12.06 15.62
N PHE A 242 16.90 -11.32 15.53
CA PHE A 242 17.41 -10.48 16.64
C PHE A 242 17.15 -8.98 16.40
N ALA A 243 16.24 -8.64 15.48
CA ALA A 243 15.99 -7.25 15.09
C ALA A 243 15.57 -6.38 16.28
N LEU A 244 14.70 -6.90 17.17
CA LEU A 244 14.20 -6.15 18.32
C LEU A 244 15.31 -5.79 19.31
N GLU A 245 16.20 -6.73 19.61
CA GLU A 245 17.34 -6.52 20.49
C GLU A 245 18.31 -5.49 19.90
N GLU A 246 18.66 -5.63 18.62
CA GLU A 246 19.53 -4.68 17.92
C GLU A 246 18.88 -3.28 17.82
N ILE A 247 17.57 -3.18 17.60
CA ILE A 247 16.85 -1.90 17.62
C ILE A 247 16.87 -1.28 19.02
N ARG A 248 16.65 -2.07 20.08
CA ARG A 248 16.63 -1.61 21.48
C ARG A 248 17.99 -1.06 21.94
N THR A 249 19.11 -1.56 21.41
CA THR A 249 20.43 -0.96 21.70
C THR A 249 20.52 0.51 21.30
N LYS A 250 19.81 0.93 20.25
CA LYS A 250 19.82 2.29 19.73
C LYS A 250 18.61 3.12 20.16
N TYR A 251 17.50 2.44 20.45
CA TYR A 251 16.23 3.03 20.90
C TYR A 251 15.72 2.23 22.11
N PRO A 252 16.17 2.55 23.33
CA PRO A 252 15.83 1.79 24.54
C PRO A 252 14.32 1.67 24.78
N ASP A 253 13.56 2.71 24.46
CA ASP A 253 12.10 2.76 24.67
C ASP A 253 11.29 2.05 23.55
N TYR A 254 11.97 1.35 22.65
CA TYR A 254 11.33 0.72 21.49
C TYR A 254 10.53 -0.52 21.89
N SER A 255 9.20 -0.40 21.87
CA SER A 255 8.28 -1.49 22.22
C SER A 255 7.98 -2.42 21.04
N GLU A 256 7.58 -3.66 21.34
CA GLU A 256 7.27 -4.67 20.32
C GLU A 256 6.11 -4.26 19.41
N GLY A 257 5.14 -3.52 19.95
CA GLY A 257 4.03 -2.97 19.18
C GLY A 257 4.44 -1.92 18.14
N MET A 258 5.62 -1.30 18.27
CA MET A 258 6.11 -0.31 17.30
C MET A 258 6.70 -0.95 16.04
N LEU A 259 7.19 -2.19 16.13
CA LEU A 259 7.88 -2.87 15.03
C LEU A 259 6.98 -3.05 13.80
N PRO A 260 5.74 -3.58 13.90
CA PRO A 260 4.86 -3.72 12.74
C PRO A 260 4.55 -2.37 12.08
N CYS A 261 4.30 -1.33 12.88
CA CYS A 261 3.99 0.02 12.41
C CYS A 261 5.13 0.61 11.58
N ASP A 262 6.37 0.38 11.99
CA ASP A 262 7.55 0.90 11.29
C ASP A 262 7.91 0.09 10.05
N LEU A 263 7.67 -1.22 10.06
CA LEU A 263 7.90 -2.10 8.93
C LEU A 263 6.88 -1.88 7.80
N MET A 264 5.69 -1.34 8.10
CA MET A 264 4.71 -0.98 7.08
C MET A 264 5.29 0.04 6.08
N THR A 265 5.72 -0.43 4.93
CA THR A 265 6.00 0.40 3.76
C THR A 265 4.67 0.78 3.11
N GLY A 266 4.36 2.07 3.04
CA GLY A 266 3.21 2.55 2.27
C GLY A 266 3.24 2.00 0.85
N LYS A 267 2.05 1.85 0.23
CA LYS A 267 1.87 1.25 -1.10
C LYS A 267 2.98 1.72 -2.06
N ILE A 268 3.70 0.75 -2.65
CA ILE A 268 4.70 1.01 -3.68
C ILE A 268 3.98 1.76 -4.80
N LYS A 269 4.24 3.07 -4.94
CA LYS A 269 3.75 3.83 -6.08
C LYS A 269 4.43 3.23 -7.31
N VAL A 270 3.67 2.52 -8.15
CA VAL A 270 4.15 2.04 -9.45
C VAL A 270 4.71 3.26 -10.17
N LYS A 271 6.03 3.34 -10.32
CA LYS A 271 6.66 4.41 -11.07
C LYS A 271 6.11 4.29 -12.48
N LYS A 272 5.37 5.31 -12.95
CA LYS A 272 4.96 5.39 -14.36
C LYS A 272 6.23 5.22 -15.21
N THR A 273 6.30 4.14 -15.96
CA THR A 273 7.36 3.94 -16.96
C THR A 273 7.30 5.14 -17.90
N LYS A 274 8.43 5.85 -18.07
CA LYS A 274 8.51 6.95 -19.03
C LYS A 274 8.20 6.37 -20.42
N CYS A 275 7.01 6.63 -20.95
CA CYS A 275 6.65 6.24 -22.31
C CYS A 275 7.37 7.20 -23.25
N LYS A 276 8.19 6.67 -24.18
CA LYS A 276 8.82 7.51 -25.20
C LYS A 276 7.71 8.18 -26.02
N PRO A 277 7.82 9.48 -26.34
CA PRO A 277 6.83 10.14 -27.17
C PRO A 277 6.79 9.46 -28.54
N VAL A 278 5.58 9.13 -28.99
CA VAL A 278 5.31 8.67 -30.34
C VAL A 278 5.24 9.92 -31.20
N LEU A 279 6.16 10.06 -32.16
CA LEU A 279 6.29 11.25 -33.00
C LEU A 279 5.88 11.00 -34.46
N ASP A 280 5.84 9.74 -34.90
CA ASP A 280 5.49 9.39 -36.27
C ASP A 280 3.99 9.59 -36.55
N LEU A 281 3.69 10.11 -37.74
CA LEU A 281 2.32 10.49 -38.12
C LEU A 281 1.31 9.35 -37.98
N ARG A 282 1.68 8.14 -38.43
CA ARG A 282 0.77 7.00 -38.50
C ARG A 282 0.37 6.51 -37.11
N ARG A 283 1.32 6.35 -36.18
CA ARG A 283 0.97 5.99 -34.80
C ARG A 283 0.27 7.12 -34.05
N CYS A 284 0.58 8.39 -34.33
CA CYS A 284 -0.21 9.52 -33.82
C CYS A 284 -1.68 9.43 -34.26
N GLN A 285 -1.95 9.12 -35.53
CA GLN A 285 -3.30 8.91 -36.05
C GLN A 285 -3.99 7.71 -35.40
N LEU A 286 -3.30 6.57 -35.28
CA LEU A 286 -3.84 5.38 -34.59
C LEU A 286 -4.22 5.69 -33.14
N LYS A 287 -3.39 6.44 -32.42
CA LYS A 287 -3.68 6.84 -31.03
C LYS A 287 -4.93 7.74 -30.95
N LYS A 288 -5.08 8.70 -31.88
CA LYS A 288 -6.26 9.57 -31.96
C LYS A 288 -7.53 8.77 -32.27
N LEU A 289 -7.47 7.83 -33.22
CA LEU A 289 -8.61 6.98 -33.57
C LEU A 289 -8.98 6.02 -32.44
N THR A 290 -7.99 5.43 -31.77
CA THR A 290 -8.22 4.56 -30.60
C THR A 290 -8.89 5.33 -29.47
N HIS A 291 -8.43 6.56 -29.19
CA HIS A 291 -9.07 7.43 -28.22
C HIS A 291 -10.50 7.78 -28.62
N LYS A 292 -10.74 8.10 -29.91
CA LYS A 292 -12.08 8.37 -30.45
C LYS A 292 -13.01 7.16 -30.27
N LEU A 293 -12.51 5.93 -30.39
CA LEU A 293 -13.27 4.69 -30.20
C LEU A 293 -13.57 4.42 -28.72
N LEU A 294 -12.63 4.68 -27.82
CA LEU A 294 -12.79 4.42 -26.38
C LEU A 294 -13.62 5.49 -25.65
N ALA A 295 -13.52 6.75 -26.08
CA ALA A 295 -14.10 7.89 -25.36
C ALA A 295 -15.18 8.65 -26.16
N GLY A 296 -15.42 8.29 -27.42
CA GLY A 296 -16.39 8.99 -28.28
C GLY A 296 -17.75 8.29 -28.32
N ASN A 297 -18.83 9.08 -28.20
CA ASN A 297 -20.17 8.63 -28.56
C ASN A 297 -20.30 8.64 -30.09
N LEU A 298 -19.92 7.54 -30.73
CA LEU A 298 -19.96 7.38 -32.19
C LEU A 298 -21.28 6.74 -32.63
N ASN A 299 -21.88 7.26 -33.70
CA ASN A 299 -22.94 6.55 -34.40
C ASN A 299 -22.37 5.32 -35.14
N ALA A 300 -23.23 4.41 -35.59
CA ALA A 300 -22.81 3.14 -36.21
C ALA A 300 -21.93 3.34 -37.47
N ARG A 301 -22.22 4.36 -38.29
CA ARG A 301 -21.47 4.66 -39.51
C ARG A 301 -20.06 5.16 -39.19
N ASP A 302 -19.94 6.07 -38.23
CA ASP A 302 -18.68 6.64 -37.78
C ASP A 302 -17.83 5.63 -37.02
N TYR A 303 -18.47 4.73 -36.27
CA TYR A 303 -17.81 3.60 -35.64
C TYR A 303 -17.18 2.70 -36.71
N GLN A 304 -17.95 2.27 -37.72
CA GLN A 304 -17.43 1.42 -38.80
C GLN A 304 -16.31 2.10 -39.58
N ASN A 305 -16.47 3.38 -39.93
CA ASN A 305 -15.43 4.16 -40.61
C ASN A 305 -14.15 4.24 -39.77
N THR A 306 -14.28 4.44 -38.46
CA THR A 306 -13.14 4.50 -37.52
C THR A 306 -12.43 3.16 -37.45
N CYS A 307 -13.17 2.05 -37.33
CA CYS A 307 -12.62 0.69 -37.33
C CYS A 307 -11.88 0.36 -38.64
N CYS A 308 -12.50 0.60 -39.79
CA CYS A 308 -11.87 0.40 -41.10
C CYS A 308 -10.58 1.22 -41.22
N ARG A 309 -10.60 2.48 -40.78
CA ARG A 309 -9.42 3.35 -40.83
C ARG A 309 -8.29 2.85 -39.92
N ILE A 310 -8.61 2.36 -38.72
CA ILE A 310 -7.62 1.75 -37.81
C ILE A 310 -6.97 0.54 -38.49
N VAL A 311 -7.76 -0.37 -39.06
CA VAL A 311 -7.24 -1.56 -39.74
C VAL A 311 -6.31 -1.20 -40.90
N MET A 312 -6.72 -0.25 -41.75
CA MET A 312 -5.87 0.23 -42.85
C MET A 312 -4.53 0.81 -42.36
N LEU A 313 -4.58 1.68 -41.35
CA LEU A 313 -3.37 2.30 -40.80
C LEU A 313 -2.48 1.28 -40.07
N GLN A 314 -3.07 0.31 -39.37
CA GLN A 314 -2.33 -0.74 -38.69
C GLN A 314 -1.61 -1.65 -39.70
N ASN A 315 -2.29 -2.05 -40.77
CA ASN A 315 -1.70 -2.86 -41.84
C ASN A 315 -0.55 -2.10 -42.53
N ALA A 316 -0.77 -0.84 -42.89
CA ALA A 316 0.28 0.00 -43.47
C ALA A 316 1.48 0.18 -42.52
N HIS A 317 1.23 0.28 -41.20
CA HIS A 317 2.27 0.36 -40.17
C HIS A 317 3.09 -0.93 -40.09
N ASN A 318 2.42 -2.08 -40.02
CA ASN A 318 3.05 -3.39 -39.92
C ASN A 318 3.94 -3.67 -41.14
N LEU A 319 3.46 -3.32 -42.34
CA LEU A 319 4.18 -3.46 -43.60
C LEU A 319 5.19 -2.33 -43.86
N ARG A 320 5.32 -1.35 -42.94
CA ARG A 320 6.23 -0.20 -43.07
C ARG A 320 6.08 0.58 -44.38
N LEU A 321 4.86 0.64 -44.90
CA LEU A 321 4.57 1.31 -46.17
C LEU A 321 4.81 2.82 -46.05
N PRO A 322 5.25 3.50 -47.12
CA PRO A 322 5.33 4.96 -47.14
C PRO A 322 3.96 5.61 -46.89
N ILE A 323 3.97 6.89 -46.53
CA ILE A 323 2.80 7.72 -46.32
C ILE A 323 2.61 8.56 -47.59
N PRO A 324 1.68 8.19 -48.48
CA PRO A 324 1.40 8.97 -49.67
C PRO A 324 0.62 10.22 -49.29
N LEU A 325 1.07 11.38 -49.77
CA LEU A 325 0.36 12.64 -49.69
C LEU A 325 0.10 13.13 -51.12
N THR A 326 -1.16 13.12 -51.53
CA THR A 326 -1.60 13.65 -52.82
C THR A 326 -1.79 15.16 -52.69
N VAL A 327 -1.12 15.93 -53.55
CA VAL A 327 -1.22 17.39 -53.60
C VAL A 327 -1.63 17.79 -55.00
N THR A 328 -2.69 18.60 -55.10
CA THR A 328 -3.22 19.11 -56.38
C THR A 328 -3.00 20.61 -56.45
N LEU A 329 -2.17 21.08 -57.38
CA LEU A 329 -1.88 22.50 -57.65
C LEU A 329 -2.06 22.78 -59.13
N ASN A 330 -2.69 23.90 -59.49
CA ASN A 330 -2.86 24.32 -60.89
C ASN A 330 -3.41 23.22 -61.83
N ARG A 331 -4.34 22.39 -61.34
CA ARG A 331 -4.93 21.22 -62.02
C ARG A 331 -3.98 20.03 -62.25
N GLU A 332 -2.73 20.13 -61.82
CA GLU A 332 -1.79 19.01 -61.76
C GLU A 332 -1.89 18.34 -60.39
N THR A 333 -1.72 17.01 -60.36
CA THR A 333 -1.76 16.23 -59.13
C THR A 333 -0.49 15.39 -59.02
N LEU A 334 0.27 15.61 -57.95
CA LEU A 334 1.48 14.85 -57.65
C LEU A 334 1.35 14.16 -56.29
N VAL A 335 1.99 12.99 -56.17
CA VAL A 335 2.01 12.19 -54.94
C VAL A 335 3.39 12.22 -54.32
N TYR A 336 3.48 12.70 -53.09
CA TYR A 336 4.69 12.75 -52.28
C TYR A 336 4.68 11.60 -51.26
N ALA A 337 5.68 10.72 -51.32
CA ALA A 337 5.71 9.47 -50.55
C ALA A 337 6.66 9.54 -49.34
N PHE A 338 6.18 10.07 -48.21
CA PHE A 338 6.98 10.19 -47.00
C PHE A 338 7.33 8.82 -46.40
N ASN A 339 8.49 8.71 -45.76
CA ASN A 339 8.85 7.51 -45.02
C ASN A 339 7.86 7.26 -43.86
N TRP A 340 7.58 6.00 -43.54
CA TRP A 340 6.69 5.60 -42.45
C TRP A 340 7.08 6.15 -41.07
N ARG A 341 8.37 6.51 -40.86
CA ARG A 341 8.89 7.11 -39.61
C ARG A 341 8.79 8.63 -39.55
N THR A 342 8.36 9.30 -40.63
CA THR A 342 8.37 10.76 -40.69
C THR A 342 7.51 11.35 -39.58
N ARG A 343 8.06 12.33 -38.86
CA ARG A 343 7.36 12.99 -37.74
C ARG A 343 6.08 13.70 -38.20
N GLU A 344 5.04 13.67 -37.38
CA GLU A 344 3.75 14.34 -37.66
C GLU A 344 3.94 15.83 -37.97
N THR A 345 4.82 16.51 -37.24
CA THR A 345 5.10 17.95 -37.40
C THR A 345 5.66 18.27 -38.78
N VAL A 346 6.52 17.41 -39.31
CA VAL A 346 7.16 17.60 -40.62
C VAL A 346 6.14 17.44 -41.73
N VAL A 347 5.32 16.38 -41.69
CA VAL A 347 4.27 16.18 -42.69
C VAL A 347 3.24 17.31 -42.64
N LYS A 348 2.85 17.78 -41.45
CA LYS A 348 1.96 18.94 -41.31
C LYS A 348 2.56 20.22 -41.88
N SER A 349 3.82 20.50 -41.58
CA SER A 349 4.51 21.68 -42.13
C SER A 349 4.58 21.65 -43.66
N PHE A 350 4.71 20.45 -44.25
CA PHE A 350 4.69 20.28 -45.69
C PHE A 350 3.28 20.52 -46.27
N VAL A 351 2.23 20.04 -45.59
CA VAL A 351 0.83 20.31 -45.97
C VAL A 351 0.51 21.81 -45.87
N GLU A 352 0.95 22.48 -44.81
CA GLU A 352 0.79 23.94 -44.64
C GLU A 352 1.49 24.70 -45.77
N LEU A 353 2.71 24.29 -46.11
CA LEU A 353 3.45 24.86 -47.23
C LEU A 353 2.72 24.62 -48.55
N ALA A 354 2.20 23.42 -48.81
CA ALA A 354 1.42 23.12 -50.01
C ALA A 354 0.14 23.96 -50.16
N ASN A 355 -0.43 24.44 -49.05
CA ASN A 355 -1.62 25.30 -49.05
C ASN A 355 -1.31 26.80 -49.14
N THR A 356 -0.04 27.19 -49.26
CA THR A 356 0.36 28.59 -49.38
C THR A 356 0.08 29.11 -50.79
N GLN A 357 -0.45 30.33 -50.91
CA GLN A 357 -0.75 30.94 -52.21
C GLN A 357 0.52 31.14 -53.04
N GLY A 358 0.46 30.83 -54.34
CA GLY A 358 1.58 30.98 -55.27
C GLY A 358 2.59 29.82 -55.27
N MET A 359 2.37 28.77 -54.47
CA MET A 359 3.25 27.61 -54.43
C MET A 359 3.19 26.78 -55.72
N THR A 360 4.36 26.32 -56.15
CA THR A 360 4.51 25.44 -57.32
C THR A 360 4.95 24.02 -56.92
N HIS A 361 4.72 23.06 -57.82
CA HIS A 361 5.20 21.69 -57.64
C HIS A 361 6.73 21.60 -57.64
N GLU A 362 7.44 22.49 -58.33
CA GLU A 362 8.89 22.52 -58.33
C GLU A 362 9.47 22.89 -56.95
N GLU A 363 8.91 23.91 -56.30
CA GLU A 363 9.32 24.36 -54.97
C GLU A 363 9.00 23.31 -53.91
N LEU A 364 7.80 22.71 -53.97
CA LEU A 364 7.44 21.57 -53.13
C LEU A 364 8.36 20.38 -53.33
N GLY A 365 8.74 20.08 -54.57
CA GLY A 365 9.68 19.02 -54.92
C GLY A 365 11.07 19.24 -54.31
N ARG A 366 11.58 20.47 -54.32
CA ARG A 366 12.85 20.82 -53.65
C ARG A 366 12.72 20.61 -52.14
N ARG A 367 11.67 21.16 -51.52
CA ARG A 367 11.45 21.04 -50.08
C ARG A 367 11.28 19.58 -49.64
N TYR A 368 10.64 18.76 -50.46
CA TYR A 368 10.48 17.33 -50.23
C TYR A 368 11.84 16.60 -50.24
N LYS A 369 12.73 16.92 -51.19
CA LYS A 369 14.10 16.38 -51.21
C LYS A 369 14.91 16.79 -49.98
N ASP A 370 14.76 18.03 -49.51
CA ASP A 370 15.39 18.50 -48.26
C ASP A 370 14.88 17.72 -47.04
N ILE A 371 13.58 17.45 -46.98
CA ILE A 371 12.98 16.66 -45.90
C ILE A 371 13.50 15.22 -45.91
N LEU A 372 13.63 14.61 -47.09
CA LEU A 372 14.14 13.23 -47.20
C LEU A 372 15.62 13.11 -46.82
N SER A 373 16.42 14.14 -47.08
CA SER A 373 17.87 14.17 -46.77
C SER A 373 18.18 14.59 -45.33
N SER A 374 17.25 15.22 -44.63
CA SER A 374 17.44 15.67 -43.25
C SER A 374 17.21 14.57 -42.21
N ASN A 375 18.18 14.37 -41.31
CA ASN A 375 18.05 13.49 -40.14
C ASN A 375 17.00 13.99 -39.13
N TYR A 376 16.65 15.28 -39.15
CA TYR A 376 15.64 15.85 -38.25
C TYR A 376 14.20 15.46 -38.61
N SER A 377 14.00 14.84 -39.78
CA SER A 377 12.70 14.39 -40.29
C SER A 377 12.15 13.14 -39.58
N TYR A 378 12.98 12.45 -38.78
CA TYR A 378 12.71 11.14 -38.19
C TYR A 378 12.61 11.16 -36.66
#